data_AF-A0A971T7V1-F1
#
_entry.id   AF-A0A971T7V1-F1
#
_cell.length_a   1.000
_cell.length_b   1.000
_cell.length_c   1.000
_cell.angle_alpha   90.00
_cell.angle_beta   90.00
_cell.angle_gamma   90.00
#
_symmetry.space_group_name_H-M   'P 1'
#
loop_
_entity.id
_entity.type
_entity.pdbx_description
1 polymer ?
#
loop_
_entity_poly.entity_id
_entity_poly.type
_entity_poly.pdbx_seq_one_letter_code
_entity_poly.pdbx_strand_id
1 'polypeptide(L)'
;MGNKETLKIPVIRERFEEALMLRKTSIRKLGDISEIERTEKTIRRYLSKGEMPPDLLDRIGKYLNVDPEYLSGGYGRGLDKIEDKYTRTVLRSQLKAERFPYPYLKSEQMKLGYEEYFEHILIMHDISMNQFLNLPSGQRQELQLEIERAIASVISKHFKCDARGREGLPDLQYLEVMIGNDDPIDNENGITWRAGGEADRRD
;
A
#
# COMPACT_ATOMS: atom_id res chain seq x y z
N MET A 1 -0.30 16.56 36.59
CA MET A 1 0.32 15.88 35.44
C MET A 1 0.17 16.81 34.25
N GLY A 2 1.27 17.42 33.77
CA GLY A 2 1.21 18.40 32.68
C GLY A 2 0.79 17.72 31.38
N ASN A 3 -0.20 18.31 30.69
CA ASN A 3 -0.54 17.92 29.32
C ASN A 3 0.72 18.08 28.47
N LYS A 4 1.40 16.97 28.14
CA LYS A 4 2.34 16.99 27.02
C LYS A 4 1.53 17.41 25.80
N GLU A 5 1.91 18.51 25.17
CA GLU A 5 1.34 18.87 23.87
C GLU A 5 1.63 17.72 22.91
N THR A 6 0.61 16.91 22.64
CA THR A 6 0.67 15.93 21.56
C THR A 6 0.88 16.70 20.27
N LEU A 7 1.98 16.41 19.58
CA LEU A 7 2.23 16.90 18.24
C LEU A 7 1.01 16.60 17.37
N LYS A 8 0.54 17.61 16.63
CA LYS A 8 -0.59 17.47 15.71
C LYS A 8 -0.13 17.78 14.30
N ILE A 9 -0.76 17.11 13.35
CA ILE A 9 -0.56 17.34 11.92
C ILE A 9 -1.88 17.80 11.29
N PRO A 10 -1.83 18.49 10.14
CA PRO A 10 -3.03 18.86 9.42
C PRO A 10 -3.89 17.65 9.05
N VAL A 11 -5.20 17.86 8.96
CA VAL A 11 -6.14 16.91 8.35
C VAL A 11 -7.12 17.69 7.46
N ILE A 12 -7.24 17.27 6.19
CA ILE A 12 -8.13 17.91 5.22
C ILE A 12 -9.50 17.24 5.27
N ARG A 13 -10.52 18.02 5.62
CA ARG A 13 -11.88 17.51 5.82
C ARG A 13 -12.46 16.88 4.57
N GLU A 14 -12.31 17.53 3.42
CA GLU A 14 -12.85 17.06 2.14
C GLU A 14 -12.27 15.68 1.77
N ARG A 15 -10.96 15.49 1.97
CA ARG A 15 -10.26 14.22 1.72
C ARG A 15 -10.66 13.13 2.71
N PHE A 16 -10.90 13.52 3.96
CA PHE A 16 -11.40 12.60 4.99
C PHE A 16 -12.82 12.11 4.65
N GLU A 17 -13.70 13.02 4.25
CA GLU A 17 -15.07 12.70 3.81
C GLU A 17 -15.06 11.82 2.54
N GLU A 18 -14.17 12.10 1.59
CA GLU A 18 -13.94 11.26 0.42
C GLU A 18 -13.53 9.82 0.81
N ALA A 19 -12.58 9.67 1.73
CA ALA A 19 -12.14 8.36 2.22
C ALA A 19 -13.26 7.59 2.94
N LEU A 20 -14.12 8.27 3.70
CA LEU A 20 -15.30 7.66 4.32
C LEU A 20 -16.30 7.13 3.27
N MET A 21 -16.57 7.94 2.24
CA MET A 21 -17.46 7.55 1.14
C MET A 21 -16.92 6.33 0.39
N LEU A 22 -15.62 6.34 0.07
CA LEU A 22 -14.94 5.22 -0.60
C LEU A 22 -15.11 3.90 0.16
N ARG A 23 -15.06 3.94 1.50
CA ARG A 23 -15.21 2.75 2.37
C ARG A 23 -16.62 2.52 2.88
N LYS A 24 -17.62 3.26 2.38
CA LYS A 24 -19.04 3.14 2.76
C LYS A 24 -19.24 3.16 4.29
N THR A 25 -18.47 4.00 4.98
CA THR A 25 -18.46 4.12 6.44
C THR A 25 -18.76 5.56 6.90
N SER A 26 -18.76 5.80 8.20
CA SER A 26 -19.05 7.10 8.80
C SER A 26 -18.18 7.38 10.02
N ILE A 27 -18.07 8.64 10.42
CA ILE A 27 -17.34 9.03 11.64
C ILE A 27 -17.94 8.35 12.88
N ARG A 28 -19.26 8.14 12.89
CA ARG A 28 -19.95 7.37 13.94
C ARG A 28 -19.38 5.95 14.03
N LYS A 29 -19.36 5.22 12.91
CA LYS A 29 -18.77 3.87 12.85
C LYS A 29 -17.29 3.88 13.24
N LEU A 30 -16.52 4.90 12.84
CA LEU A 30 -15.12 5.03 13.26
C LEU A 30 -14.97 5.14 14.77
N GLY A 31 -15.90 5.86 15.42
CA GLY A 31 -15.92 6.04 16.87
C GLY A 31 -16.22 4.77 17.67
N ASP A 32 -16.77 3.75 17.02
CA ASP A 32 -17.14 2.46 17.63
C ASP A 32 -16.03 1.40 17.48
N ILE A 33 -14.96 1.70 16.72
CA ILE A 33 -13.85 0.77 16.47
C ILE A 33 -12.83 0.85 17.61
N SER A 34 -12.56 -0.30 18.23
CA SER A 34 -11.59 -0.42 19.33
C SER A 34 -10.20 0.12 18.98
N GLU A 35 -9.71 -0.21 17.78
CA GLU A 35 -8.37 0.07 17.30
C GLU A 35 -8.13 1.57 17.06
N ILE A 36 -9.19 2.34 16.78
CA ILE A 36 -9.11 3.80 16.62
C ILE A 36 -8.93 4.49 17.99
N GLU A 37 -9.38 3.84 19.07
CA GLU A 37 -9.28 4.30 20.47
C GLU A 37 -9.79 5.75 20.69
N ARG A 38 -10.67 6.24 19.83
CA ARG A 38 -11.24 7.58 19.92
C ARG A 38 -12.69 7.57 19.52
N THR A 39 -13.50 8.25 20.31
CA THR A 39 -14.94 8.38 20.08
C THR A 39 -15.25 9.26 18.87
N GLU A 40 -16.43 9.09 18.29
CA GLU A 40 -16.97 9.95 17.23
C GLU A 40 -16.82 11.43 17.58
N LYS A 41 -17.19 11.81 18.82
CA LYS A 41 -17.12 13.20 19.32
C LYS A 41 -15.69 13.75 19.22
N THR A 42 -14.70 12.96 19.58
CA THR A 42 -13.30 13.37 19.54
C THR A 42 -12.79 13.48 18.10
N ILE A 43 -13.12 12.53 17.23
CA ILE A 43 -12.73 12.57 15.81
C ILE A 43 -13.33 13.81 15.14
N ARG A 44 -14.62 14.09 15.34
CA ARG A 44 -15.28 15.30 14.82
C ARG A 44 -14.60 16.57 15.29
N ARG A 45 -14.20 16.64 16.57
CA ARG A 45 -13.49 17.80 17.12
C ARG A 45 -12.14 18.04 16.43
N TYR A 46 -11.38 16.99 16.13
CA TYR A 46 -10.12 17.13 15.39
C TYR A 46 -10.36 17.60 13.95
N LEU A 47 -11.35 17.02 13.26
CA LEU A 47 -11.73 17.46 11.91
C LEU A 47 -12.19 18.93 11.88
N SER A 48 -12.95 19.38 12.88
CA SER A 48 -13.35 20.78 12.99
C SER A 48 -12.18 21.73 13.24
N LYS A 49 -11.11 21.26 13.89
CA LYS A 49 -9.89 22.04 14.11
C LYS A 49 -8.94 22.01 12.91
N GLY A 50 -9.12 21.08 11.98
CA GLY A 50 -8.21 20.87 10.85
C GLY A 50 -6.86 20.25 11.24
N GLU A 51 -6.75 19.71 12.46
CA GLU A 51 -5.52 19.11 12.98
C GLU A 51 -5.83 17.87 13.85
N MET A 52 -4.99 16.85 13.74
CA MET A 52 -5.18 15.56 14.42
C MET A 52 -3.83 15.00 14.89
N PRO A 53 -3.78 14.25 16.02
CA PRO A 53 -2.59 13.49 16.40
C PRO A 53 -2.17 12.53 15.25
N PRO A 54 -0.88 12.47 14.89
CA PRO A 54 -0.40 11.63 13.79
C PRO A 54 -0.74 10.15 13.97
N ASP A 55 -0.63 9.62 15.18
CA ASP A 55 -0.96 8.24 15.53
C ASP A 55 -2.45 7.92 15.31
N LEU A 56 -3.33 8.90 15.56
CA LEU A 56 -4.75 8.76 15.30
C LEU A 56 -5.03 8.81 13.79
N LEU A 57 -4.39 9.73 13.07
CA LEU A 57 -4.57 9.83 11.62
C LEU A 57 -4.05 8.57 10.91
N ASP A 58 -2.96 8.00 11.39
CA ASP A 58 -2.41 6.72 10.90
C ASP A 58 -3.38 5.56 11.09
N ARG A 59 -3.93 5.38 12.30
CA ARG A 59 -4.91 4.33 12.59
C ARG A 59 -6.19 4.47 11.78
N ILE A 60 -6.68 5.71 11.61
CA ILE A 60 -7.83 5.98 10.75
C ILE A 60 -7.48 5.70 9.29
N GLY A 61 -6.32 6.14 8.81
CA GLY A 61 -5.84 5.85 7.46
C GLY A 61 -5.74 4.35 7.19
N LYS A 62 -5.21 3.58 8.14
CA LYS A 62 -5.15 2.12 8.09
C LYS A 62 -6.53 1.50 7.97
N TYR A 63 -7.47 1.89 8.82
CA TYR A 63 -8.84 1.37 8.77
C TYR A 63 -9.56 1.74 7.46
N LEU A 64 -9.38 2.99 7.01
CA LEU A 64 -9.95 3.45 5.74
C LEU A 64 -9.16 2.94 4.52
N ASN A 65 -8.07 2.21 4.71
CA ASN A 65 -7.09 1.90 3.68
C ASN A 65 -6.79 3.10 2.76
N VAL A 66 -6.41 4.23 3.36
CA VAL A 66 -5.99 5.45 2.68
C VAL A 66 -4.74 6.00 3.37
N ASP A 67 -3.78 6.48 2.60
CA ASP A 67 -2.53 7.04 3.11
C ASP A 67 -2.78 8.26 4.02
N PRO A 68 -2.24 8.29 5.26
CA PRO A 68 -2.35 9.45 6.14
C PRO A 68 -1.78 10.73 5.52
N GLU A 69 -0.80 10.61 4.63
CA GLU A 69 -0.23 11.76 3.88
C GLU A 69 -1.23 12.32 2.86
N TYR A 70 -2.12 11.47 2.32
CA TYR A 70 -3.25 11.96 1.53
C TYR A 70 -4.24 12.70 2.43
N LEU A 71 -4.63 12.13 3.56
CA LEU A 71 -5.57 12.74 4.51
C LEU A 71 -5.04 14.06 5.09
N SER A 72 -3.72 14.19 5.27
CA SER A 72 -3.06 15.38 5.82
C SER A 72 -2.85 16.50 4.80
N GLY A 73 -3.12 16.25 3.51
CA GLY A 73 -2.86 17.24 2.46
C GLY A 73 -1.49 17.16 1.80
N GLY A 74 -0.64 16.21 2.21
CA GLY A 74 0.76 16.12 1.80
C GLY A 74 1.02 16.17 0.30
N TYR A 75 0.30 15.33 -0.46
CA TYR A 75 0.42 15.31 -1.94
C TYR A 75 -0.05 16.61 -2.62
N GLY A 76 -0.79 17.47 -1.92
CA GLY A 76 -1.23 18.77 -2.45
C GLY A 76 -0.15 19.86 -2.38
N ARG A 77 0.77 19.78 -1.41
CA ARG A 77 1.76 20.85 -1.13
C ARG A 77 2.68 21.15 -2.31
N GLY A 78 3.04 20.12 -3.10
CA GLY A 78 3.86 20.29 -4.30
C GLY A 78 3.11 20.98 -5.44
N LEU A 79 1.79 20.82 -5.52
CA LEU A 79 0.97 21.39 -6.60
C LEU A 79 0.87 22.91 -6.49
N ASP A 80 1.02 23.47 -5.29
CA ASP A 80 0.98 24.92 -5.05
C ASP A 80 2.11 25.66 -5.78
N LYS A 81 3.20 24.95 -6.09
CA LYS A 81 4.37 25.47 -6.80
C LYS A 81 4.19 25.52 -8.33
N ILE A 82 3.12 24.92 -8.86
CA ILE A 82 2.86 24.89 -10.31
C ILE A 82 2.25 26.22 -10.73
N GLU A 83 2.97 27.02 -11.52
CA GLU A 83 2.50 28.34 -11.98
C GLU A 83 1.21 28.23 -12.79
N ASP A 84 1.15 27.31 -13.76
CA ASP A 84 -0.03 27.15 -14.60
C ASP A 84 -1.26 26.71 -13.80
N LYS A 85 -2.26 27.61 -13.74
CA LYS A 85 -3.48 27.41 -12.97
C LYS A 85 -4.31 26.25 -13.51
N TYR A 86 -4.34 26.04 -14.82
CA TYR A 86 -5.10 24.97 -15.44
C TYR A 86 -4.53 23.61 -15.03
N THR A 87 -3.23 23.40 -15.26
CA THR A 87 -2.49 22.19 -14.86
C THR A 87 -2.61 21.93 -13.37
N ARG A 88 -2.44 22.96 -12.52
CA ARG A 88 -2.62 22.83 -11.07
C ARG A 88 -4.01 22.33 -10.70
N THR A 89 -5.05 22.84 -11.35
CA THR A 89 -6.43 22.46 -11.10
C THR A 89 -6.71 21.02 -11.52
N VAL A 90 -6.24 20.63 -12.72
CA VAL A 90 -6.35 19.27 -13.24
C VAL A 90 -5.62 18.26 -12.34
N LEU A 91 -4.40 18.57 -11.89
CA LEU A 91 -3.65 17.68 -11.01
C LEU A 91 -4.27 17.58 -9.61
N ARG A 92 -4.84 18.69 -9.09
CA ARG A 92 -5.57 18.64 -7.81
C ARG A 92 -6.83 17.79 -7.89
N SER A 93 -7.58 17.82 -8.99
CA SER A 93 -8.79 17.00 -9.15
C SER A 93 -8.49 15.50 -9.28
N GLN A 94 -7.24 15.17 -9.62
CA GLN A 94 -6.74 13.80 -9.65
C GLN A 94 -6.33 13.25 -8.28
N LEU A 95 -6.24 14.09 -7.24
CA LEU A 95 -5.93 13.66 -5.88
C LEU A 95 -7.17 13.02 -5.24
N LYS A 96 -7.40 11.75 -5.56
CA LYS A 96 -8.52 10.96 -5.05
C LYS A 96 -8.09 9.89 -4.06
N ALA A 97 -8.90 9.64 -3.04
CA ALA A 97 -8.60 8.68 -1.96
C ALA A 97 -8.27 7.28 -2.50
N GLU A 98 -8.95 6.83 -3.56
CA GLU A 98 -8.74 5.53 -4.20
C GLU A 98 -7.33 5.32 -4.78
N ARG A 99 -6.62 6.41 -5.10
CA ARG A 99 -5.27 6.38 -5.69
C ARG A 99 -4.15 6.36 -4.65
N PHE A 100 -4.47 6.60 -3.38
CA PHE A 100 -3.52 6.65 -2.27
C PHE A 100 -3.95 5.66 -1.18
N PRO A 101 -3.86 4.34 -1.43
CA PRO A 101 -4.15 3.34 -0.41
C PRO A 101 -3.16 3.47 0.76
N TYR A 102 -3.54 2.94 1.92
CA TYR A 102 -2.68 2.98 3.09
C TYR A 102 -1.33 2.29 2.80
N PRO A 103 -0.18 2.93 3.10
CA PRO A 103 1.14 2.46 2.73
C PRO A 103 1.41 1.02 3.10
N TYR A 104 0.88 0.50 4.20
CA TYR A 104 1.17 -0.86 4.65
C TYR A 104 0.98 -1.93 3.57
N LEU A 105 -0.04 -1.83 2.71
CA LEU A 105 -0.18 -2.78 1.61
C LEU A 105 0.94 -2.65 0.59
N LYS A 106 1.36 -1.42 0.26
CA LYS A 106 2.39 -1.15 -0.75
C LYS A 106 3.79 -1.37 -0.19
N SER A 107 4.06 -0.94 1.04
CA SER A 107 5.36 -1.06 1.71
C SER A 107 5.64 -2.46 2.22
N GLU A 108 4.64 -3.20 2.70
CA GLU A 108 4.83 -4.63 3.03
C GLU A 108 4.95 -5.48 1.77
N GLN A 109 4.13 -5.25 0.72
CA GLN A 109 4.35 -5.91 -0.58
C GLN A 109 5.73 -5.61 -1.16
N MET A 110 6.24 -4.39 -1.00
CA MET A 110 7.59 -4.01 -1.45
C MET A 110 8.71 -4.59 -0.58
N LYS A 111 8.45 -4.94 0.68
CA LYS A 111 9.42 -5.58 1.58
C LYS A 111 9.47 -7.09 1.41
N LEU A 112 8.34 -7.70 1.07
CA LEU A 112 8.23 -9.13 0.78
C LEU A 112 8.89 -9.38 -0.57
N GLY A 113 10.20 -9.56 -0.57
CA GLY A 113 10.94 -9.94 -1.78
C GLY A 113 10.36 -11.22 -2.38
N TYR A 114 10.22 -11.26 -3.70
CA TYR A 114 9.64 -12.43 -4.37
C TYR A 114 10.44 -13.72 -4.10
N GLU A 115 11.78 -13.63 -4.05
CA GLU A 115 12.66 -14.75 -3.70
C GLU A 115 12.32 -15.33 -2.32
N GLU A 116 12.17 -14.49 -1.29
CA GLU A 116 11.85 -14.90 0.08
C GLU A 116 10.44 -15.51 0.16
N TYR A 117 9.47 -14.92 -0.54
CA TYR A 117 8.12 -15.47 -0.64
C TYR A 117 8.12 -16.87 -1.29
N PHE A 118 8.85 -17.03 -2.39
CA PHE A 118 8.93 -18.30 -3.11
C PHE A 118 9.69 -19.35 -2.30
N GLU A 119 10.80 -18.98 -1.66
CA GLU A 119 11.55 -19.85 -0.75
C GLU A 119 10.66 -20.36 0.39
N HIS A 120 9.84 -19.50 1.00
CA HIS A 120 8.92 -19.92 2.04
C HIS A 120 7.85 -20.92 1.54
N ILE A 121 7.38 -20.78 0.30
CA ILE A 121 6.49 -21.80 -0.30
C ILE A 121 7.19 -23.15 -0.36
N LEU A 122 8.45 -23.18 -0.83
CA LEU A 122 9.22 -24.42 -0.92
C LEU A 122 9.49 -25.04 0.46
N ILE A 123 9.93 -24.23 1.43
CA ILE A 123 10.22 -24.67 2.81
C ILE A 123 8.98 -25.30 3.45
N MET A 124 7.80 -24.70 3.26
CA MET A 124 6.55 -25.23 3.80
C MET A 124 6.17 -26.61 3.22
N HIS A 125 6.77 -27.01 2.10
CA HIS A 125 6.60 -28.31 1.46
C HIS A 125 7.83 -29.22 1.57
N ASP A 126 8.76 -28.90 2.48
CA ASP A 126 10.01 -29.66 2.70
C ASP A 126 10.91 -29.74 1.45
N ILE A 127 10.88 -28.67 0.63
CA ILE A 127 11.72 -28.50 -0.55
C ILE A 127 12.72 -27.39 -0.26
N SER A 128 14.01 -27.65 -0.45
CA SER A 128 15.05 -26.63 -0.30
C SER A 128 15.20 -25.78 -1.55
N MET A 129 15.61 -24.53 -1.38
CA MET A 129 15.95 -23.63 -2.49
C MET A 129 17.04 -24.23 -3.40
N ASN A 130 18.00 -24.98 -2.84
CA ASN A 130 19.02 -25.68 -3.63
C ASN A 130 18.43 -26.71 -4.61
N GLN A 131 17.36 -27.42 -4.24
CA GLN A 131 16.71 -28.36 -5.16
C GLN A 131 16.09 -27.62 -6.35
N PHE A 132 15.52 -26.44 -6.10
CA PHE A 132 15.00 -25.57 -7.15
C PHE A 132 16.12 -25.01 -8.04
N LEU A 133 17.21 -24.48 -7.46
CA LEU A 133 18.33 -23.91 -8.20
C LEU A 133 19.08 -24.94 -9.07
N ASN A 134 18.97 -26.23 -8.75
CA ASN A 134 19.52 -27.32 -9.57
C ASN A 134 18.66 -27.67 -10.80
N LEU A 135 17.46 -27.07 -10.95
CA LEU A 135 16.64 -27.24 -12.14
C LEU A 135 17.18 -26.39 -13.31
N PRO A 136 17.00 -26.83 -14.57
CA PRO A 136 17.26 -25.98 -15.74
C PRO A 136 16.46 -24.67 -15.66
N SER A 137 17.02 -23.55 -16.13
CA SER A 137 16.38 -22.23 -16.10
C SER A 137 14.94 -22.23 -16.62
N GLY A 138 14.68 -22.89 -17.76
CA GLY A 138 13.31 -23.01 -18.29
C GLY A 138 12.35 -23.76 -17.35
N GLN A 139 12.82 -24.76 -16.61
CA GLN A 139 12.00 -25.47 -15.62
C GLN A 139 11.79 -24.65 -14.35
N ARG A 140 12.78 -23.85 -13.94
CA ARG A 140 12.64 -22.91 -12.82
C ARG A 140 11.56 -21.87 -13.10
N GLN A 141 11.60 -21.27 -14.28
CA GLN A 141 10.61 -20.27 -14.71
C GLN A 141 9.21 -20.88 -14.82
N GLU A 142 9.08 -22.07 -15.43
CA GLU A 142 7.77 -22.73 -15.57
C GLU A 142 7.16 -23.06 -14.19
N LEU A 143 7.94 -23.62 -13.27
CA LEU A 143 7.47 -23.93 -11.91
C LEU A 143 6.94 -22.67 -11.18
N GLN A 144 7.68 -21.56 -11.27
CA GLN A 144 7.27 -20.28 -10.69
C GLN A 144 5.94 -19.80 -11.30
N LEU A 145 5.79 -19.86 -12.63
CA LEU A 145 4.56 -19.48 -13.32
C LEU A 145 3.38 -20.37 -12.95
N GLU A 146 3.56 -21.69 -12.89
CA GLU A 146 2.51 -22.64 -12.53
C GLU A 146 1.97 -22.38 -11.11
N ILE A 147 2.87 -22.15 -10.15
CA ILE A 147 2.51 -21.84 -8.76
C ILE A 147 1.71 -20.52 -8.70
N GLU A 148 2.22 -19.44 -9.32
CA GLU A 148 1.56 -18.14 -9.28
C GLU A 148 0.20 -18.14 -9.99
N ARG A 149 0.08 -18.84 -11.12
CA ARG A 149 -1.21 -19.05 -11.81
C ARG A 149 -2.21 -19.79 -10.93
N ALA A 150 -1.75 -20.82 -10.22
CA ALA A 150 -2.61 -21.59 -9.30
C ALA A 150 -3.09 -20.72 -8.13
N ILE A 151 -2.19 -19.95 -7.51
CA ILE A 151 -2.51 -19.04 -6.41
C ILE A 151 -3.51 -17.95 -6.87
N ALA A 152 -3.23 -17.28 -7.99
CA ALA A 152 -4.12 -16.27 -8.57
C ALA A 152 -5.50 -16.85 -8.91
N SER A 153 -5.55 -18.07 -9.45
CA SER A 153 -6.80 -18.78 -9.74
C SER A 153 -7.62 -19.05 -8.49
N VAL A 154 -6.98 -19.41 -7.37
CA VAL A 154 -7.67 -19.61 -6.09
C VAL A 154 -8.15 -18.28 -5.51
N ILE A 155 -7.31 -17.25 -5.48
CA ILE A 155 -7.66 -15.93 -4.92
C ILE A 155 -8.88 -15.33 -5.64
N SER A 156 -8.90 -15.36 -6.97
CA SER A 156 -10.00 -14.79 -7.78
C SER A 156 -11.37 -15.48 -7.60
N LYS A 157 -11.37 -16.73 -7.12
CA LYS A 157 -12.62 -17.43 -6.76
C LYS A 157 -13.25 -16.83 -5.50
N HIS A 158 -12.44 -16.42 -4.54
CA HIS A 158 -12.90 -15.97 -3.21
C HIS A 158 -13.03 -14.45 -3.08
N PHE A 159 -12.23 -13.68 -3.84
CA PHE A 159 -12.22 -12.22 -3.76
C PHE A 159 -12.68 -11.58 -5.06
N LYS A 160 -13.47 -10.50 -4.97
CA LYS A 160 -13.98 -9.75 -6.13
C LYS A 160 -13.35 -8.36 -6.29
N CYS A 161 -12.82 -7.82 -5.21
CA CYS A 161 -12.15 -6.54 -5.19
C CYS A 161 -10.76 -6.67 -4.55
N ASP A 162 -9.80 -5.88 -5.03
CA ASP A 162 -8.50 -5.79 -4.38
C ASP A 162 -8.61 -5.00 -3.08
N ALA A 163 -7.50 -4.89 -2.34
CA ALA A 163 -7.51 -4.13 -1.10
C ALA A 163 -7.87 -2.64 -1.30
N ARG A 164 -7.64 -2.08 -2.49
CA ARG A 164 -8.00 -0.68 -2.84
C ARG A 164 -9.50 -0.54 -3.14
N GLY A 165 -10.21 -1.64 -3.35
CA GLY A 165 -11.63 -1.69 -3.70
C GLY A 165 -11.89 -1.78 -5.21
N ARG A 166 -10.86 -1.98 -6.03
CA ARG A 166 -11.02 -2.13 -7.49
C ARG A 166 -11.54 -3.51 -7.81
N GLU A 167 -12.67 -3.57 -8.53
CA GLU A 167 -13.24 -4.82 -9.02
C GLU A 167 -12.31 -5.51 -10.03
N GLY A 168 -12.39 -6.84 -10.10
CA GLY A 168 -11.67 -7.63 -11.10
C GLY A 168 -10.19 -7.89 -10.77
N LEU A 169 -9.69 -7.42 -9.62
CA LEU A 169 -8.34 -7.70 -9.12
C LEU A 169 -7.24 -7.38 -10.17
N PRO A 170 -7.15 -6.13 -10.67
CA PRO A 170 -6.33 -5.79 -11.83
C PRO A 170 -4.83 -6.05 -11.67
N ASP A 171 -4.32 -6.11 -10.44
CA ASP A 171 -2.90 -6.35 -10.17
C ASP A 171 -2.61 -7.83 -9.78
N LEU A 172 -3.60 -8.73 -9.81
CA LEU A 172 -3.44 -10.12 -9.34
C LEU A 172 -2.46 -10.94 -10.17
N GLN A 173 -2.37 -10.66 -11.48
CA GLN A 173 -1.46 -11.34 -12.40
C GLN A 173 -0.10 -10.66 -12.51
N TYR A 174 0.20 -9.68 -11.65
CA TYR A 174 1.44 -8.92 -11.73
C TYR A 174 2.68 -9.82 -11.65
N LEU A 175 2.72 -10.78 -10.71
CA LEU A 175 3.84 -11.71 -10.56
C LEU A 175 4.03 -12.61 -11.78
N GLU A 176 2.93 -13.11 -12.37
CA GLU A 176 2.99 -13.90 -13.61
C GLU A 176 3.64 -13.11 -14.76
N VAL A 177 3.21 -11.86 -14.96
CA VAL A 177 3.79 -10.99 -15.99
C VAL A 177 5.28 -10.72 -15.72
N MET A 178 5.66 -10.54 -14.46
CA MET A 178 7.05 -10.31 -14.08
C MET A 178 7.93 -11.54 -14.38
N ILE A 179 7.52 -12.72 -13.92
CA ILE A 179 8.25 -13.98 -14.14
C ILE A 179 8.35 -14.30 -15.64
N GLY A 180 7.30 -14.02 -16.41
CA GLY A 180 7.29 -14.28 -17.85
C GLY A 180 8.27 -13.42 -18.65
N ASN A 181 8.69 -12.27 -18.12
CA ASN A 181 9.65 -11.38 -18.78
C ASN A 181 11.11 -11.68 -18.41
N ASP A 182 11.39 -12.10 -17.18
CA ASP A 182 12.71 -12.52 -16.69
C ASP A 182 12.55 -13.48 -15.49
N ASP A 183 13.48 -14.43 -15.31
CA ASP A 183 13.51 -15.25 -14.08
C ASP A 183 13.97 -14.35 -12.90
N PRO A 184 13.09 -14.04 -11.94
CA PRO A 184 13.40 -13.10 -10.88
C PRO A 184 14.48 -13.62 -9.90
N ILE A 185 14.78 -14.93 -9.93
CA ILE A 185 15.75 -15.58 -9.05
C ILE A 185 17.09 -15.85 -9.78
N ASP A 186 17.11 -15.87 -11.12
CA ASP A 186 18.31 -16.21 -11.92
C ASP A 186 19.18 -15.01 -12.30
N ASN A 187 18.73 -13.78 -12.04
CA ASN A 187 19.51 -12.59 -12.36
C ASN A 187 20.76 -12.52 -11.46
N GLU A 188 21.94 -12.78 -12.02
CA GLU A 188 23.28 -12.68 -11.38
C GLU A 188 23.57 -11.32 -10.71
N ASN A 189 22.73 -10.31 -10.96
CA ASN A 189 22.63 -9.09 -10.18
C ASN A 189 21.36 -9.14 -9.35
N GLY A 190 21.26 -10.10 -8.42
CA GLY A 190 20.07 -10.32 -7.60
C GLY A 190 19.45 -8.99 -7.30
N ILE A 191 18.26 -8.73 -7.85
CA ILE A 191 17.59 -7.47 -7.58
C ILE A 191 17.17 -7.60 -6.13
N THR A 192 18.08 -7.25 -5.23
CA THR A 192 17.73 -6.75 -3.93
C THR A 192 16.82 -5.58 -4.26
N TRP A 193 15.51 -5.76 -4.08
CA TRP A 193 14.57 -4.66 -4.04
C TRP A 193 14.81 -3.88 -2.74
N ARG A 194 16.07 -3.46 -2.49
CA ARG A 194 16.37 -2.29 -1.67
C ARG A 194 16.13 -1.09 -2.56
N ALA A 195 15.18 -0.29 -2.12
CA ALA A 195 14.77 1.01 -2.63
C ALA A 195 15.73 1.69 -3.62
N GLY A 196 15.17 2.23 -4.70
CA GLY A 196 15.76 3.42 -5.30
C GLY A 196 15.95 4.47 -4.21
N GLY A 197 17.21 4.79 -3.90
CA GLY A 197 17.54 5.79 -2.89
C GLY A 197 18.92 5.70 -2.26
N GLU A 198 19.98 5.36 -2.99
CA GLU A 198 21.34 5.85 -2.68
C GLU A 198 22.22 5.70 -3.91
N ALA A 199 22.12 6.70 -4.79
CA ALA A 199 23.22 6.99 -5.69
C ALA A 199 24.38 7.54 -4.85
N ASP A 200 25.56 6.98 -5.10
CA ASP A 200 26.84 7.68 -5.01
C ASP A 200 27.37 8.02 -3.61
N ARG A 201 28.10 7.04 -3.02
CA ARG A 201 29.40 7.31 -2.36
C ARG A 201 30.31 6.11 -2.60
N ARG A 202 31.13 6.21 -3.64
CA ARG A 202 32.43 5.53 -3.69
C ARG A 202 33.51 6.57 -3.44
N ASP A 203 34.25 6.37 -2.36
CA ASP A 203 35.65 6.82 -2.27
C ASP A 203 36.51 5.94 -3.20
#